data_AF-A0ABD5HS46-F1
#
_entry.id   AF-A0ABD5HS46-F1
#
_cell.length_a   1.000
_cell.length_b   1.000
_cell.length_c   1.000
_cell.angle_alpha   90.00
_cell.angle_beta   90.00
_cell.angle_gamma   90.00
#
_symmetry.space_group_name_H-M   'P 1'
#
loop_
_entity.id
_entity.type
_entity.pdbx_description
1 polymer ?
#
loop_
_entity_poly.entity_id
_entity_poly.type
_entity_poly.pdbx_seq_one_letter_code
_entity_poly.pdbx_strand_id
1 'polypeptide(L)' 'MFKKGDKVIMHTCDEANHYNGQVWTCKTDEFITGKGKYKQSLVFLDGFSGSFLAKYLRKSN' A
#
# COMPACT_ATOMS: atom_id res chain seq x y z
N MET A 1 9.48 -1.91 4.34
CA MET A 1 8.67 -1.09 5.24
C MET A 1 8.49 0.28 4.60
N PHE A 2 7.24 0.61 4.26
CA PHE A 2 6.91 1.91 3.66
C PHE A 2 6.86 3.01 4.71
N LYS A 3 7.28 4.21 4.33
CA LYS A 3 7.22 5.41 5.15
C LYS A 3 6.29 6.44 4.53
N LYS A 4 5.76 7.32 5.36
CA LYS A 4 5.01 8.47 4.88
C LYS A 4 5.85 9.27 3.86
N GLY A 5 5.25 9.57 2.71
CA GLY A 5 5.90 10.27 1.60
C GLY A 5 6.58 9.35 0.56
N ASP A 6 6.74 8.05 0.83
CA ASP A 6 7.19 7.10 -0.20
C ASP A 6 6.20 7.08 -1.38
N LYS A 7 6.74 7.01 -2.59
CA LYS A 7 5.95 6.77 -3.81
C LYS A 7 5.90 5.28 -4.09
N VAL A 8 4.70 4.77 -4.34
CA VAL A 8 4.47 3.34 -4.55
C VAL A 8 3.53 3.10 -5.72
N ILE A 9 3.64 1.92 -6.32
CA ILE A 9 2.70 1.40 -7.31
C ILE A 9 2.08 0.11 -6.77
N MET A 10 0.82 -0.14 -7.12
CA MET A 10 0.16 -1.40 -6.83
C MET A 10 0.66 -2.48 -7.81
N HIS A 11 0.80 -3.72 -7.35
CA HIS A 11 1.16 -4.85 -8.20
C HIS A 11 0.47 -6.14 -7.75
N THR A 12 0.29 -7.07 -8.70
CA THR A 12 -0.18 -8.44 -8.42
C THR A 12 -1.50 -8.48 -7.63
N CYS A 13 -2.41 -7.54 -7.92
CA CYS A 13 -3.78 -7.48 -7.42
C CYS A 13 -4.70 -6.91 -8.50
N ASP A 14 -6.01 -7.06 -8.33
CA ASP A 14 -6.98 -6.58 -9.32
C ASP A 14 -7.00 -5.05 -9.40
N GLU A 15 -6.86 -4.36 -8.26
CA GLU A 15 -6.68 -2.91 -8.22
C GLU A 15 -5.46 -2.44 -9.02
N ALA A 16 -4.38 -3.23 -9.10
CA ALA A 16 -3.23 -2.89 -9.94
C ALA A 16 -3.58 -2.92 -11.44
N ASN A 17 -4.52 -3.78 -11.87
CA ASN A 17 -5.01 -3.79 -13.25
C ASN A 17 -5.92 -2.59 -13.52
N HIS A 18 -6.77 -2.21 -12.55
CA HIS A 18 -7.65 -1.05 -12.65
C HIS A 18 -6.87 0.28 -12.66
N TYR A 19 -5.85 0.41 -11.82
CA TYR A 19 -5.02 1.61 -11.68
C TYR A 19 -3.64 1.44 -12.32
N ASN A 20 -3.56 0.73 -13.45
CA ASN A 20 -2.30 0.31 -14.05
C ASN A 20 -1.32 1.47 -14.25
N GLY A 21 -0.15 1.37 -13.61
CA GLY A 21 0.90 2.38 -13.66
C GLY A 21 0.65 3.63 -12.79
N GLN A 22 -0.43 3.69 -12.01
CA GLN A 22 -0.69 4.82 -11.12
C GLN A 22 0.27 4.80 -9.93
N VAL A 23 0.93 5.95 -9.72
CA VAL A 23 1.80 6.18 -8.57
C VAL A 23 0.97 6.80 -7.45
N TRP A 24 1.05 6.18 -6.28
CA TRP A 24 0.41 6.60 -5.04
C TRP A 24 1.46 7.10 -4.06
N THR A 25 1.07 8.06 -3.22
CA THR A 25 1.93 8.54 -2.13
C THR A 25 1.46 7.92 -0.82
N CYS A 26 2.38 7.34 -0.05
CA CYS A 26 2.09 6.85 1.28
C CYS A 26 1.70 8.01 2.21
N LYS A 27 0.47 8.02 2.69
CA LYS A 27 -0.08 9.01 3.63
C LYS A 27 0.38 8.77 5.06
N THR A 28 0.66 7.52 5.42
CA THR A 28 1.18 7.08 6.72
C THR A 28 2.39 6.19 6.53
N ASP A 29 3.13 5.95 7.61
CA ASP A 29 4.06 4.82 7.66
C ASP A 29 3.29 3.49 7.62
N GLU A 30 3.97 2.43 7.22
CA GLU A 30 3.45 1.06 7.27
C GLU A 30 3.20 0.67 8.72
N PHE A 31 1.99 0.21 9.01
CA PHE A 31 1.58 -0.25 10.32
C PHE A 31 1.04 -1.66 10.23
N ILE A 32 1.12 -2.37 11.35
CA ILE A 32 0.68 -3.75 11.44
C ILE A 32 -0.55 -3.81 12.32
N THR A 33 -1.59 -4.50 11.84
CA THR A 33 -2.80 -4.77 12.61
C THR A 33 -3.10 -6.27 12.64
N GLY A 34 -3.99 -6.68 13.54
CA GLY A 34 -4.39 -8.08 13.72
C GLY A 34 -3.49 -8.88 14.69
N LYS A 35 -3.87 -10.12 14.95
CA LYS A 35 -3.17 -11.04 15.87
C LYS A 35 -3.00 -12.43 15.26
N GLY A 36 -1.89 -13.09 15.57
CA GLY A 36 -1.58 -14.43 15.08
C GLY A 36 -1.60 -14.52 13.55
N LYS A 37 -2.33 -15.49 13.01
CA LYS A 37 -2.48 -15.71 11.56
C LYS A 37 -3.17 -14.57 10.79
N TYR A 38 -3.79 -13.61 11.50
CA TYR A 38 -4.47 -12.46 10.90
C TYR A 38 -3.61 -11.18 10.92
N LYS A 39 -2.32 -11.29 11.24
CA LYS A 39 -1.41 -10.15 11.23
C LYS A 39 -1.22 -9.65 9.79
N GLN A 40 -1.55 -8.38 9.54
CA GLN A 40 -1.50 -7.75 8.22
C GLN A 40 -0.72 -6.44 8.28
N SER A 41 0.12 -6.22 7.27
CA SER A 41 0.86 -4.96 7.11
C SER A 41 0.13 -4.06 6.12
N LEU A 42 -0.20 -2.86 6.56
CA LEU A 42 -1.08 -1.93 5.87
C LEU A 42 -0.44 -0.55 5.77
N VAL A 43 -0.83 0.22 4.76
CA VAL A 43 -0.46 1.63 4.61
C VAL A 43 -1.66 2.41 4.08
N PHE A 44 -1.84 3.66 4.50
CA PHE A 44 -2.80 4.55 3.84
C PHE A 44 -2.14 5.22 2.64
N LEU A 45 -2.86 5.29 1.53
CA LEU A 45 -2.41 5.97 0.31
C LEU A 45 -3.22 7.25 0.11
N ASP A 46 -2.56 8.30 -0.37
CA ASP A 46 -3.23 9.57 -0.66
C ASP A 46 -4.18 9.42 -1.86
N GLY A 47 -5.44 9.81 -1.70
CA GLY A 47 -6.48 9.64 -2.73
C GLY A 47 -7.11 8.25 -2.82
N PHE A 48 -6.65 7.25 -2.05
CA PHE A 48 -7.29 5.94 -1.96
C PHE A 48 -8.20 5.86 -0.73
N SER A 49 -9.44 5.44 -0.91
CA SER A 49 -10.41 5.30 0.18
C SER A 49 -10.13 4.04 1.00
N GLY A 50 -9.13 4.10 1.88
CA GLY A 50 -8.82 3.04 2.85
C GLY A 50 -7.33 2.77 3.04
N SER A 51 -7.04 1.74 3.84
CA SER A 51 -5.69 1.20 3.99
C SER A 51 -5.45 0.07 3.00
N PHE A 52 -4.27 0.01 2.41
CA PHE A 52 -3.88 -0.97 1.42
C PHE A 52 -2.83 -1.94 1.95
N LEU A 53 -2.85 -3.19 1.49
CA LEU A 53 -1.91 -4.23 1.90
C LEU A 53 -0.51 -3.93 1.34
N ALA A 54 0.45 -3.75 2.23
CA ALA A 54 1.83 -3.42 1.88
C ALA A 54 2.50 -4.48 0.98
N LYS A 55 2.08 -5.75 1.09
CA LYS A 55 2.59 -6.86 0.26
C LYS A 55 2.27 -6.73 -1.24
N TYR A 56 1.32 -5.88 -1.62
CA TYR A 56 0.93 -5.61 -3.00
C TYR A 56 1.40 -4.22 -3.46
N LEU A 57 2.31 -3.60 -2.71
CA LEU A 57 2.91 -2.32 -3.06
C LEU A 57 4.38 -2.51 -3.37
N ARG A 58 4.84 -1.76 -4.38
CA ARG A 58 6.26 -1.65 -4.72
C ARG A 58 6.66 -0.19 -4.75
N LYS A 59 7.82 0.16 -4.19
CA LYS A 59 8.36 1.51 -4.32
C LYS A 59 8.57 1.85 -5.80
N SER A 60 8.13 3.03 -6.20
CA SER A 60 8.55 3.65 -7.45
C SER A 60 9.86 4.38 -7.18
N ASN A 61 10.91 4.08 -7.94
CA ASN A 61 12.13 4.89 -7.96
C ASN A 61 11.83 6.32 -8.43
#